data_AF-A0A6H1ZNE7-F1
#
_entry.id   AF-A0A6H1ZNE7-F1
#
_cell.length_a   1.000
_cell.length_b   1.000
_cell.length_c   1.000
_cell.angle_alpha   90.00
_cell.angle_beta   90.00
_cell.angle_gamma   90.00
#
_symmetry.space_group_name_H-M   'P 1'
#
loop_
_entity.id
_entity.type
_entity.pdbx_description
1 polymer ?
#
loop_
_entity_poly.entity_id
_entity_poly.type
_entity_poly.pdbx_seq_one_letter_code
_entity_poly.pdbx_strand_id
1 'polypeptide(L)'
;MPKLTPEQFQEKHARRLKASLSDIAAGVDRVTVAPGKKAAAKVDKMRSRLIASIDDGTWAARVGGVSLEDWKSKMKDKGLGRISAGIDGAKDKTIAFAGQLLPHIEKGQVKVEGMADLTLEDSINKMTTFVRHMAEFKKK
;
A
#
# COMPACT_ATOMS: atom_id res chain seq x y z
N MET A 1 -39.28 7.49 11.12
CA MET A 1 -38.93 6.81 9.84
C MET A 1 -37.89 7.65 9.10
N PRO A 2 -36.84 7.04 8.51
CA PRO A 2 -35.94 7.77 7.62
C PRO A 2 -36.75 8.41 6.48
N LYS A 3 -36.53 9.70 6.18
CA LYS A 3 -37.29 10.45 5.17
C LYS A 3 -36.95 10.07 3.72
N LEU A 4 -36.00 9.16 3.49
CA LEU A 4 -35.47 8.77 2.19
C LEU A 4 -35.22 7.26 2.16
N THR A 5 -35.35 6.64 0.99
CA THR A 5 -34.84 5.28 0.75
C THR A 5 -33.31 5.29 0.60
N PRO A 6 -32.63 4.12 0.74
CA PRO A 6 -31.20 4.00 0.50
C PRO A 6 -30.77 4.48 -0.89
N GLU A 7 -31.58 4.23 -1.92
CA GLU A 7 -31.33 4.62 -3.31
C GLU A 7 -31.42 6.15 -3.44
N GLN A 8 -32.46 6.76 -2.88
CA GLN A 8 -32.61 8.22 -2.85
C GLN A 8 -31.48 8.90 -2.08
N PHE A 9 -30.98 8.26 -1.02
CA PHE A 9 -29.81 8.73 -0.29
C PHE A 9 -28.54 8.67 -1.15
N GLN A 10 -28.27 7.52 -1.80
CA GLN A 10 -27.10 7.33 -2.65
C GLN A 10 -27.09 8.29 -3.84
N GLU A 11 -28.24 8.48 -4.49
CA GLU A 11 -28.39 9.37 -5.63
C GLU A 11 -28.11 10.82 -5.25
N LYS A 12 -28.73 11.30 -4.15
CA LYS A 12 -28.50 12.65 -3.63
C LYS A 12 -27.03 12.86 -3.25
N HIS A 13 -26.42 11.88 -2.59
CA HIS A 13 -25.00 11.93 -2.22
C HIS A 13 -24.09 12.00 -3.46
N ALA A 14 -24.30 11.09 -4.43
CA ALA A 14 -23.49 11.04 -5.65
C ALA A 14 -23.62 12.32 -6.48
N ARG A 15 -24.84 12.83 -6.66
CA ARG A 15 -25.10 14.08 -7.39
C ARG A 15 -24.37 15.27 -6.75
N ARG A 16 -24.48 15.41 -5.42
CA ARG A 16 -23.84 16.52 -4.70
C ARG A 16 -22.31 16.41 -4.71
N LEU A 17 -21.78 15.22 -4.49
CA LEU A 17 -20.33 15.02 -4.46
C LEU A 17 -19.70 15.31 -5.84
N LYS A 18 -20.31 14.82 -6.92
CA LYS A 18 -19.86 15.09 -8.28
C LYS A 18 -19.96 16.58 -8.66
N ALA A 19 -20.99 17.28 -8.16
CA ALA A 19 -21.14 18.72 -8.40
C ALA A 19 -20.11 19.56 -7.62
N SER A 20 -19.50 19.01 -6.57
CA SER A 20 -18.57 19.74 -5.69
C SER A 20 -17.10 19.60 -6.10
N LEU A 21 -16.80 19.07 -7.29
CA LEU A 21 -15.41 18.78 -7.71
C LEU A 21 -14.53 20.04 -7.75
N SER A 22 -15.07 21.20 -8.16
CA SER A 22 -14.34 22.48 -8.15
C SER A 22 -14.01 22.94 -6.74
N ASP A 23 -14.95 22.82 -5.80
CA ASP A 23 -14.74 23.19 -4.40
C ASP A 23 -13.72 22.26 -3.73
N ILE A 24 -13.75 20.96 -4.09
CA ILE A 24 -12.76 19.99 -3.63
C ILE A 24 -11.37 20.37 -4.14
N ALA A 25 -11.22 20.70 -5.43
CA ALA A 25 -9.95 21.15 -5.99
C ALA A 25 -9.41 22.39 -5.27
N ALA A 26 -10.25 23.42 -5.11
CA ALA A 26 -9.89 24.63 -4.37
C ALA A 26 -9.53 24.34 -2.91
N GLY A 27 -10.19 23.37 -2.28
CA GLY A 27 -9.86 22.90 -0.93
C GLY A 27 -8.49 22.23 -0.85
N VAL A 28 -8.14 21.40 -1.84
CA VAL A 28 -6.80 20.78 -1.96
C VAL A 28 -5.73 21.85 -2.16
N ASP A 29 -5.97 22.85 -3.00
CA ASP A 29 -5.01 23.93 -3.28
C ASP A 29 -4.71 24.78 -2.03
N ARG A 30 -5.63 24.86 -1.07
CA ARG A 30 -5.44 25.54 0.21
C ARG A 30 -4.62 24.74 1.23
N VAL A 31 -4.26 23.48 0.94
CA VAL A 31 -3.48 22.65 1.86
C VAL A 31 -2.03 23.13 1.89
N THR A 32 -1.65 23.80 2.98
CA THR A 32 -0.29 24.36 3.16
C THR A 32 0.74 23.39 3.75
N VAL A 33 0.28 22.25 4.29
CA VAL A 33 1.14 21.24 4.92
C VAL A 33 0.75 19.87 4.40
N ALA A 34 1.73 19.13 3.85
CA ALA A 34 1.54 17.77 3.37
C ALA A 34 0.80 16.90 4.40
N PRO A 35 -0.37 16.34 4.08
CA PRO A 35 -1.18 15.55 5.03
C PRO A 35 -0.40 14.38 5.64
N GLY A 36 0.50 13.77 4.88
CA GLY A 36 1.38 12.69 5.36
C GLY A 36 2.27 13.09 6.54
N LYS A 37 2.75 14.34 6.60
CA LYS A 37 3.52 14.85 7.75
C LYS A 37 2.66 14.93 9.01
N LYS A 38 1.43 15.43 8.88
CA LYS A 38 0.47 15.48 10.00
C LYS A 38 0.08 14.08 10.47
N ALA A 39 -0.08 13.13 9.55
CA ALA A 39 -0.39 11.74 9.87
C ALA A 39 0.77 11.06 10.63
N ALA A 40 2.01 11.24 10.16
CA ALA A 40 3.20 10.70 10.82
C ALA A 40 3.33 11.19 12.28
N ALA A 41 3.04 12.47 12.52
CA ALA A 41 3.04 13.05 13.88
C ALA A 41 1.96 12.47 14.81
N LYS A 42 1.06 11.61 14.32
CA LYS A 42 0.00 10.94 15.09
C LYS A 42 0.17 9.42 15.15
N VAL A 43 1.39 8.92 14.95
CA VAL A 43 1.70 7.48 14.95
C VAL A 43 1.22 6.77 16.22
N ASP A 44 1.39 7.37 17.41
CA ASP A 44 0.97 6.74 18.67
C ASP A 44 -0.55 6.60 18.78
N LYS A 45 -1.27 7.62 18.31
CA LYS A 45 -2.75 7.59 18.24
C LYS A 45 -3.22 6.52 17.27
N MET A 46 -2.55 6.37 16.12
CA MET A 46 -2.86 5.31 15.16
C MET A 46 -2.60 3.93 15.78
N ARG A 47 -1.44 3.73 16.41
CA ARG A 47 -1.06 2.47 17.05
C ARG A 47 -2.06 2.05 18.13
N SER A 48 -2.35 2.94 19.07
CA SER A 48 -3.30 2.66 20.16
C SER A 48 -4.68 2.26 19.63
N ARG A 49 -5.20 2.98 18.64
CA ARG A 49 -6.52 2.69 18.06
C ARG A 49 -6.54 1.42 17.22
N LEU A 50 -5.46 1.12 16.50
CA LEU A 50 -5.34 -0.10 15.72
C LEU A 50 -5.33 -1.32 16.65
N ILE A 51 -4.54 -1.28 17.72
CA ILE A 51 -4.50 -2.36 18.73
C ILE A 51 -5.89 -2.56 19.33
N ALA A 52 -6.55 -1.49 19.79
CA ALA A 52 -7.89 -1.60 20.35
C ALA A 52 -8.91 -2.22 19.36
N SER A 53 -8.83 -1.85 18.08
CA SER A 53 -9.69 -2.41 17.03
C SER A 53 -9.37 -3.87 16.66
N ILE A 54 -8.14 -4.32 16.92
CA ILE A 54 -7.76 -5.73 16.78
C ILE A 54 -8.33 -6.50 17.97
N ASP A 55 -8.10 -5.99 19.18
CA ASP A 55 -8.50 -6.63 20.44
C ASP A 55 -10.02 -6.78 20.56
N ASP A 56 -10.78 -5.78 20.10
CA ASP A 56 -12.26 -5.83 20.11
C ASP A 56 -12.87 -6.58 18.92
N GLY A 57 -12.05 -7.12 18.02
CA GLY A 57 -12.46 -7.90 16.85
C GLY A 57 -13.03 -7.07 15.68
N THR A 58 -13.15 -5.75 15.81
CA THR A 58 -13.66 -4.87 14.75
C THR A 58 -12.83 -5.01 13.48
N TRP A 59 -11.51 -5.09 13.60
CA TRP A 59 -10.62 -5.19 12.45
C TRP A 59 -10.88 -6.48 11.66
N ALA A 60 -10.96 -7.62 12.35
CA ALA A 60 -11.18 -8.92 11.72
C ALA A 60 -12.55 -8.98 11.02
N ALA A 61 -13.61 -8.53 11.71
CA ALA A 61 -14.96 -8.49 11.15
C ALA A 61 -15.07 -7.62 9.88
N ARG A 62 -14.36 -6.48 9.85
CA ARG A 62 -14.39 -5.54 8.72
C ARG A 62 -13.57 -6.04 7.53
N VAL A 63 -12.37 -6.58 7.77
CA VAL A 63 -11.51 -7.11 6.70
C VAL A 63 -12.12 -8.37 6.07
N GLY A 64 -12.79 -9.21 6.88
CA GLY A 64 -13.50 -10.41 6.42
C GLY A 64 -14.89 -10.16 5.81
N GLY A 65 -15.39 -8.91 5.80
CA GLY A 65 -16.75 -8.59 5.38
C GLY A 65 -17.01 -8.63 3.86
N VAL A 66 -15.97 -8.87 3.05
CA VAL A 66 -16.07 -8.98 1.58
C VAL A 66 -15.89 -10.44 1.19
N SER A 67 -16.87 -11.02 0.50
CA SER A 67 -16.76 -12.39 0.02
C SER A 67 -15.72 -12.53 -1.10
N LEU A 68 -15.16 -13.73 -1.27
CA LEU A 68 -14.21 -14.03 -2.33
C LEU A 68 -14.78 -13.67 -3.72
N GLU A 69 -16.06 -13.96 -3.95
CA GLU A 69 -16.70 -13.71 -5.24
C GLU A 69 -16.93 -12.21 -5.51
N ASP A 70 -17.39 -11.44 -4.50
CA ASP A 70 -17.51 -9.99 -4.62
C ASP A 70 -16.14 -9.33 -4.84
N TRP A 71 -15.10 -9.82 -4.16
CA TRP A 71 -13.73 -9.37 -4.39
C TRP A 71 -13.27 -9.65 -5.83
N LYS A 72 -13.46 -10.88 -6.34
CA LYS A 72 -13.09 -11.25 -7.70
C LYS A 72 -13.79 -10.39 -8.75
N SER A 73 -15.10 -10.18 -8.63
CA SER A 73 -15.85 -9.31 -9.56
C SER A 73 -15.32 -7.88 -9.50
N LYS A 74 -15.22 -7.26 -8.31
CA LYS A 74 -14.70 -5.88 -8.18
C LYS A 74 -13.30 -5.72 -8.76
N MET A 75 -12.42 -6.69 -8.54
CA MET A 75 -11.06 -6.66 -9.10
C MET A 75 -11.06 -6.77 -10.62
N LYS A 76 -11.79 -7.72 -11.20
CA LYS A 76 -11.85 -7.89 -12.66
C LYS A 76 -12.53 -6.70 -13.35
N ASP A 77 -13.69 -6.30 -12.84
CA ASP A 77 -14.58 -5.37 -13.54
C ASP A 77 -14.20 -3.90 -13.32
N LYS A 78 -13.51 -3.58 -12.20
CA LYS A 78 -13.14 -2.20 -11.84
C LYS A 78 -11.66 -2.01 -11.50
N GLY A 79 -11.02 -3.04 -10.95
CA GLY A 79 -9.62 -2.97 -10.53
C GLY A 79 -8.66 -2.98 -11.72
N LEU A 80 -8.78 -3.98 -12.59
CA LEU A 80 -7.86 -4.20 -13.72
C LEU A 80 -7.72 -2.96 -14.62
N GLY A 81 -8.84 -2.32 -14.97
CA GLY A 81 -8.82 -1.12 -15.80
C GLY A 81 -8.07 0.07 -15.18
N ARG A 82 -7.87 0.10 -13.86
CA ARG A 82 -7.10 1.15 -13.17
C ARG A 82 -5.61 0.84 -13.07
N ILE A 83 -5.19 -0.40 -13.29
CA ILE A 83 -3.79 -0.83 -13.10
C ILE A 83 -2.88 -0.13 -14.11
N SER A 84 -3.24 -0.10 -15.40
CA SER A 84 -2.39 0.51 -16.44
C SER A 84 -2.07 1.96 -16.12
N ALA A 85 -3.09 2.79 -15.88
CA ALA A 85 -2.90 4.20 -15.53
C ALA A 85 -2.10 4.39 -14.23
N GLY A 86 -2.29 3.49 -13.26
CA GLY A 86 -1.51 3.47 -12.02
C GLY A 86 -0.03 3.13 -12.25
N ILE A 87 0.28 2.17 -13.12
CA ILE A 87 1.65 1.79 -13.48
C ILE A 87 2.34 2.94 -14.22
N ASP A 88 1.69 3.51 -15.23
CA ASP A 88 2.25 4.60 -16.02
C ASP A 88 2.52 5.83 -15.14
N GLY A 89 1.55 6.19 -14.28
CA GLY A 89 1.69 7.31 -13.34
C GLY A 89 2.72 7.08 -12.22
N ALA A 90 3.06 5.82 -11.91
CA ALA A 90 4.05 5.46 -10.90
C ALA A 90 5.44 5.16 -11.47
N LYS A 91 5.62 5.23 -12.79
CA LYS A 91 6.85 4.84 -13.51
C LYS A 91 8.12 5.39 -12.83
N ASP A 92 8.19 6.70 -12.62
CA ASP A 92 9.38 7.35 -12.07
C ASP A 92 9.68 6.92 -10.63
N LYS A 93 8.63 6.71 -9.82
CA LYS A 93 8.77 6.19 -8.45
C LYS A 93 9.34 4.76 -8.46
N THR A 94 8.93 3.94 -9.43
CA THR A 94 9.43 2.58 -9.61
C THR A 94 10.88 2.58 -10.09
N ILE A 95 11.22 3.41 -11.08
CA ILE A 95 12.61 3.57 -11.56
C ILE A 95 13.51 4.03 -10.41
N ALA A 96 13.10 5.04 -9.63
CA ALA A 96 13.86 5.52 -8.49
C ALA A 96 14.07 4.45 -7.41
N PHE A 97 13.06 3.61 -7.18
CA PHE A 97 13.19 2.48 -6.26
C PHE A 97 14.14 1.41 -6.80
N ALA A 98 14.00 1.02 -8.06
CA ALA A 98 14.86 0.04 -8.71
C ALA A 98 16.33 0.51 -8.74
N GLY A 99 16.57 1.81 -8.99
CA GLY A 99 17.90 2.40 -8.93
C GLY A 99 18.57 2.30 -7.56
N GLN A 100 17.81 2.14 -6.47
CA GLN A 100 18.36 1.85 -5.13
C GLN A 100 18.46 0.35 -4.87
N LEU A 101 17.45 -0.42 -5.26
CA LEU A 101 17.34 -1.84 -4.95
C LEU A 101 18.34 -2.69 -5.74
N LEU A 102 18.46 -2.46 -7.05
CA LEU A 102 19.29 -3.29 -7.93
C LEU A 102 20.78 -3.25 -7.54
N PRO A 103 21.39 -2.08 -7.23
CA PRO A 103 22.78 -2.06 -6.74
C PRO A 103 22.95 -2.75 -5.38
N HIS A 104 21.91 -2.75 -4.53
CA HIS A 104 21.95 -3.49 -3.27
C HIS A 104 21.94 -5.00 -3.53
N ILE A 105 21.07 -5.48 -4.43
CA ILE A 105 21.04 -6.88 -4.87
C ILE A 105 22.40 -7.30 -5.42
N GLU A 106 22.97 -6.51 -6.34
CA GLU A 106 24.27 -6.79 -6.97
C GLU A 106 25.38 -6.96 -5.93
N LYS A 107 25.46 -6.07 -4.93
CA LYS A 107 26.43 -6.20 -3.81
C LYS A 107 26.24 -7.49 -3.03
N GLY A 108 24.99 -7.91 -2.83
CA GLY A 108 24.66 -9.17 -2.18
C GLY A 108 25.08 -10.38 -3.01
N GLN A 109 24.87 -10.32 -4.33
CA GLN A 109 25.28 -11.36 -5.28
C GLN A 109 26.79 -11.53 -5.31
N VAL A 110 27.55 -10.44 -5.49
CA VAL A 110 29.02 -10.46 -5.45
C VAL A 110 29.55 -11.10 -4.16
N LYS A 111 28.89 -10.83 -3.02
CA LYS A 111 29.27 -11.41 -1.73
C LYS A 111 29.09 -12.93 -1.69
N VAL A 112 27.97 -13.44 -2.21
CA VAL A 112 27.69 -14.89 -2.19
C VAL A 112 28.40 -15.66 -3.30
N GLU A 113 28.69 -15.03 -4.42
CA GLU A 113 29.50 -15.62 -5.50
C GLU A 113 30.92 -15.97 -5.03
N GLY A 114 31.49 -15.17 -4.11
CA GLY A 114 32.79 -15.44 -3.50
C GLY A 114 32.78 -16.51 -2.39
N MET A 115 31.63 -17.09 -2.05
CA MET A 115 31.52 -18.11 -1.00
C MET A 115 31.60 -19.52 -1.59
N ALA A 116 32.19 -20.44 -0.81
CA ALA A 116 32.20 -21.87 -1.11
C ALA A 116 30.77 -22.38 -1.37
N ASP A 117 30.64 -23.40 -2.22
CA ASP A 117 29.37 -24.04 -2.61
C ASP A 117 29.50 -25.56 -2.82
N LEU A 118 30.54 -26.18 -2.26
CA LEU A 118 30.83 -27.59 -2.47
C LEU A 118 29.90 -28.51 -1.67
N THR A 119 29.41 -28.04 -0.52
CA THR A 119 28.57 -28.81 0.40
C THR A 119 27.16 -28.23 0.55
N LEU A 120 26.27 -29.00 1.18
CA LEU A 120 24.95 -28.52 1.56
C LEU A 120 25.05 -27.32 2.53
N GLU A 121 25.98 -27.38 3.50
CA GLU A 121 26.18 -26.29 4.47
C GLU A 121 26.67 -25.02 3.79
N ASP A 122 27.54 -25.14 2.80
CA ASP A 122 28.00 -24.02 1.98
C ASP A 122 26.84 -23.35 1.21
N SER A 123 25.96 -24.17 0.64
CA SER A 123 24.74 -23.70 -0.05
C SER A 123 23.77 -22.99 0.90
N ILE A 124 23.57 -23.53 2.11
CA ILE A 124 22.75 -22.90 3.16
C ILE A 124 23.37 -21.57 3.59
N ASN A 125 24.70 -21.51 3.73
CA ASN A 125 25.41 -20.31 4.12
C ASN A 125 25.29 -19.19 3.06
N LYS A 126 25.38 -19.53 1.76
CA LYS A 126 25.14 -18.57 0.65
C LYS A 126 23.74 -17.99 0.71
N MET A 127 22.72 -18.84 0.82
CA MET A 127 21.33 -18.41 0.87
C MET A 127 21.04 -17.52 2.09
N THR A 128 21.47 -17.94 3.29
CA THR A 128 21.24 -17.16 4.52
C THR A 128 22.00 -15.83 4.51
N THR A 129 23.20 -15.79 3.93
CA THR A 129 23.99 -14.55 3.76
C THR A 129 23.26 -13.55 2.86
N PHE A 130 22.72 -14.00 1.72
CA PHE A 130 21.97 -13.13 0.82
C PHE A 130 20.69 -12.60 1.48
N VAL A 131 19.94 -13.46 2.19
CA VAL A 131 18.72 -13.05 2.92
C VAL A 131 19.03 -12.00 3.98
N ARG A 132 20.09 -12.18 4.77
CA ARG A 132 20.53 -11.19 5.77
C ARG A 132 20.91 -9.87 5.11
N HIS A 133 21.67 -9.93 4.02
CA HIS A 133 22.04 -8.74 3.23
C HIS A 133 20.80 -8.00 2.72
N MET A 134 19.82 -8.71 2.15
CA MET A 134 18.59 -8.09 1.67
C MET A 134 17.74 -7.47 2.79
N ALA A 135 17.77 -8.02 4.01
CA ALA A 135 17.08 -7.46 5.18
C ALA A 135 17.66 -6.10 5.63
N GLU A 136 18.90 -5.78 5.26
CA GLU A 136 19.52 -4.50 5.55
C GLU A 136 19.07 -3.39 4.59
N PHE A 137 18.43 -3.73 3.47
CA PHE A 137 17.96 -2.75 2.49
C PHE A 137 16.92 -1.82 3.12
N LYS A 138 17.23 -0.52 3.12
CA LYS A 138 16.30 0.55 3.51
C LYS A 138 16.24 1.56 2.38
N LYS A 139 15.05 1.73 1.81
CA LYS A 139 14.78 2.78 0.83
C LYS A 139 15.05 4.15 1.46
N LYS A 140 15.86 4.96 0.79
CA LYS A 140 16.11 6.36 1.11
C LYS A 140 15.08 7.26 0.43
#